data_AF-A0A6G9YKD4-F1
#
_entry.id   AF-A0A6G9YKD4-F1
#
_cell.length_a   1.000
_cell.length_b   1.000
_cell.length_c   1.000
_cell.angle_alpha   90.00
_cell.angle_beta   90.00
_cell.angle_gamma   90.00
#
_symmetry.space_group_name_H-M   'P 1'
#
loop_
_entity.id
_entity.type
_entity.pdbx_description
1 polymer ?
#
loop_
_entity_poly.entity_id
_entity_poly.type
_entity_poly.pdbx_seq_one_letter_code
_entity_poly.pdbx_strand_id
1 'polypeptide(L)' 'MTSDRVPEPEGKVLGIPYDWRRPTGARIKARWWNPDDPRLFTPKSFGWGYGLNLYRLFHWGRRD' A
#
# COMPACT_ATOMS: atom_id res chain seq x y z
N MET A 1 -2.26 1.55 -19.89
CA MET A 1 -1.17 1.33 -18.91
C MET A 1 -1.46 2.14 -17.66
N THR A 2 -2.52 1.80 -16.94
CA THR A 2 -2.71 2.33 -15.58
C THR A 2 -1.66 1.61 -14.76
N SER A 3 -0.65 2.32 -14.26
CA SER A 3 0.36 1.66 -13.46
C SER A 3 -0.34 1.11 -12.21
N ASP A 4 -0.47 -0.21 -12.08
CA ASP A 4 -0.94 -0.91 -10.87
C ASP A 4 -0.01 -0.69 -9.66
N ARG A 5 0.86 0.31 -9.73
CA ARG A 5 1.72 0.77 -8.66
C ARG A 5 0.87 1.47 -7.62
N VAL A 6 1.14 1.14 -6.37
CA VAL A 6 0.53 1.83 -5.23
C VAL A 6 0.84 3.31 -5.30
N PRO A 7 -0.18 4.18 -5.24
CA PRO A 7 0.04 5.61 -5.25
C PRO A 7 0.98 6.03 -4.12
N GLU A 8 1.93 6.90 -4.44
CA GLU A 8 2.83 7.45 -3.44
C GLU A 8 2.04 8.16 -2.33
N PRO A 9 2.52 8.07 -1.08
CA PRO A 9 1.99 8.87 0.02
C PRO A 9 2.25 10.37 -0.23
N GLU A 10 1.61 11.26 0.52
CA GLU A 10 1.85 12.70 0.37
C GLU A 10 3.27 13.11 0.76
N GLY A 11 3.88 12.38 1.68
CA GLY A 11 5.25 12.62 2.08
C GLY A 11 5.77 11.57 3.03
N LYS A 12 6.99 11.81 3.54
CA LYS A 12 7.63 11.03 4.59
C LYS A 12 8.25 11.97 5.60
N VAL A 13 8.15 11.61 6.88
CA VAL A 13 8.85 12.26 7.99
C VAL A 13 9.68 11.19 8.68
N LEU A 14 10.99 11.43 8.82
CA LEU A 14 11.95 10.46 9.37
C LEU A 14 11.88 9.08 8.68
N GLY A 15 11.61 9.07 7.37
CA GLY A 15 11.41 7.85 6.58
C GLY A 15 10.02 7.22 6.68
N ILE A 16 9.17 7.65 7.62
CA ILE A 16 7.83 7.11 7.84
C ILE A 16 6.80 7.87 6.98
N PRO A 17 6.01 7.19 6.13
CA PRO A 17 5.09 7.84 5.20
C PRO A 17 3.82 8.36 5.87
N TYR A 18 3.24 9.43 5.35
CA TYR A 18 1.92 9.93 5.78
C TYR A 18 1.04 10.32 4.58
N ASP A 19 -0.28 10.28 4.78
CA ASP A 19 -1.28 10.66 3.78
C ASP A 19 -2.57 11.12 4.47
N TRP A 20 -2.90 12.40 4.36
CA TRP A 20 -4.10 13.05 4.89
C TRP A 20 -5.16 13.28 3.80
N ARG A 21 -4.90 12.92 2.55
CA ARG A 21 -5.92 12.97 1.49
C ARG A 21 -7.04 12.00 1.84
N ARG A 22 -8.30 12.39 1.60
CA ARG A 22 -9.45 11.48 1.74
C ARG A 22 -9.14 10.13 1.08
N PRO A 23 -9.35 9.00 1.81
CA PRO A 23 -9.11 7.69 1.24
C PRO A 23 -10.13 7.44 0.12
N THR A 24 -9.66 6.83 -0.95
CA THR A 24 -10.52 6.37 -2.05
C THR A 24 -10.52 4.86 -2.09
N GLY A 25 -11.61 4.25 -2.60
CA GLY A 25 -11.68 2.80 -2.77
C GLY A 25 -10.50 2.27 -3.61
N ALA A 26 -10.12 2.99 -4.66
CA ALA A 26 -8.96 2.66 -5.48
C ALA A 26 -7.64 2.68 -4.69
N ARG A 27 -7.41 3.69 -3.84
CA ARG A 27 -6.19 3.78 -3.02
C ARG A 27 -6.16 2.73 -1.91
N ILE A 28 -7.32 2.44 -1.31
CA ILE A 28 -7.46 1.36 -0.32
C ILE A 28 -7.12 0.02 -0.98
N LYS A 29 -7.73 -0.30 -2.12
CA LYS A 29 -7.45 -1.52 -2.88
C LYS A 29 -5.96 -1.61 -3.22
N ALA A 30 -5.38 -0.56 -3.79
CA ALA A 30 -3.96 -0.55 -4.16
C ALA A 30 -3.04 -0.78 -2.95
N ARG A 31 -3.35 -0.23 -1.76
CA ARG A 31 -2.49 -0.34 -0.56
C ARG A 31 -2.71 -1.63 0.24
N TRP A 32 -3.93 -2.14 0.29
CA TRP A 32 -4.31 -3.28 1.13
C TRP A 32 -4.39 -4.61 0.38
N TRP A 33 -4.70 -4.60 -0.92
CA TRP A 33 -4.88 -5.81 -1.71
C TRP A 33 -4.41 -5.60 -3.16
N ASN A 34 -3.10 -5.72 -3.36
CA ASN A 34 -2.49 -5.54 -4.67
C ASN A 34 -1.55 -6.71 -5.01
N PRO A 35 -2.01 -7.65 -5.87
CA PRO A 35 -1.20 -8.76 -6.36
C PRO A 35 0.03 -8.34 -7.17
N ASP A 36 0.08 -7.11 -7.67
CA ASP A 36 1.16 -6.60 -8.51
C ASP A 36 2.19 -5.77 -7.72
N ASP A 37 1.90 -5.39 -6.47
CA ASP A 37 2.87 -4.74 -5.57
C ASP A 37 3.64 -5.79 -4.77
N PRO A 38 4.95 -6.01 -5.03
CA PRO A 38 5.74 -7.00 -4.29
C PRO A 38 5.91 -6.70 -2.80
N ARG A 39 5.63 -5.47 -2.34
CA ARG A 39 5.87 -5.07 -0.95
C ARG A 39 4.84 -5.63 0.00
N LEU A 40 5.30 -6.17 1.13
CA LEU A 40 4.45 -6.51 2.27
C LEU A 40 3.97 -5.26 3.02
N PHE A 41 4.84 -4.27 3.21
CA PHE A 41 4.51 -3.00 3.86
C PHE A 41 4.20 -1.92 2.81
N THR A 42 3.02 -1.34 2.92
CA THR A 42 2.55 -0.23 2.07
C THR A 42 2.26 0.99 2.94
N PRO A 43 2.27 2.24 2.42
CA PRO A 43 1.79 3.38 3.18
C PRO A 43 0.33 3.17 3.62
N LYS A 44 -0.10 3.73 4.76
CA LYS A 44 -1.53 3.74 5.12
C LYS A 44 -2.35 4.52 4.10
N SER A 45 -3.57 4.10 3.82
CA SER A 45 -4.50 4.84 2.93
C SER A 45 -4.90 6.22 3.46
N PHE A 46 -4.82 6.38 4.78
CA PHE A 46 -5.02 7.62 5.51
C PHE A 46 -4.24 7.56 6.85
N GLY A 47 -3.67 8.68 7.27
CA GLY A 47 -2.88 8.82 8.50
C GLY A 47 -1.38 8.62 8.29
N TRP A 48 -0.67 8.29 9.38
CA TRP A 48 0.78 8.16 9.43
C TRP A 48 1.19 6.70 9.62
N GLY A 49 2.16 6.24 8.84
CA GLY A 49 2.83 4.94 8.99
C GLY A 49 2.52 3.97 7.86
N TYR A 50 2.83 2.71 8.12
CA TYR A 50 2.62 1.61 7.19
C TYR A 50 1.33 0.83 7.51
N GLY A 51 0.73 0.28 6.47
CA GLY A 51 -0.21 -0.83 6.51
C GLY A 51 0.43 -2.10 5.96
N LEU A 52 -0.41 -3.09 5.69
CA LEU A 52 0.00 -4.36 5.10
C LEU A 52 -0.71 -4.57 3.77
N ASN A 53 0.02 -5.04 2.76
CA ASN A 53 -0.57 -5.65 1.60
C ASN A 53 -0.99 -7.08 1.98
N LEU A 54 -2.29 -7.26 2.26
CA LEU A 54 -2.85 -8.52 2.73
C LEU A 54 -2.71 -9.63 1.68
N TYR A 55 -2.70 -9.30 0.38
CA TYR A 55 -2.40 -10.28 -0.65
C TYR A 55 -1.02 -10.91 -0.41
N ARG A 56 0.01 -10.08 -0.19
CA ARG A 56 1.35 -10.60 0.11
C ARG A 56 1.40 -11.36 1.43
N LEU A 57 0.69 -10.90 2.45
CA LEU A 57 0.63 -11.59 3.74
C LEU A 57 0.05 -13.01 3.61
N PHE A 58 -1.08 -13.18 2.92
CA PHE A 58 -1.74 -14.49 2.79
C PHE A 58 -1.07 -15.41 1.77
N HIS A 59 -0.34 -14.86 0.80
CA HIS A 59 0.34 -15.63 -0.25
C HIS A 59 1.86 -15.82 0.02
N TRP A 60 2.40 -15.28 1.11
CA TRP A 60 3.82 -15.31 1.47
C TRP A 60 4.47 -16.71 1.40
N GLY A 61 3.72 -17.77 1.72
CA GLY A 61 4.19 -19.15 1.72
C GLY A 61 3.94 -19.95 0.44
N ARG A 62 3.29 -19.37 -0.57
CA ARG A 62 3.01 -20.06 -1.84
C ARG A 62 4.21 -19.85 -2.77
N ARG A 63 4.97 -20.93 -2.98
CA ARG A 63 5.98 -20.99 -4.05
C ARG A 63 5.22 -21.26 -5.36
N ASP A 64 4.76 -20.21 -6.01
CA ASP A 64 4.20 -20.27 -7.37
C ASP A 64 5.12 -19.48 -8.31
#